data_AF-A0A7V3QW32-F1
#
_entry.id   AF-A0A7V3QW32-F1
#
_cell.length_a   1.000
_cell.length_b   1.000
_cell.length_c   1.000
_cell.angle_alpha   90.00
_cell.angle_beta   90.00
_cell.angle_gamma   90.00
#
_symmetry.space_group_name_H-M   'P 1'
#
loop_
_entity.id
_entity.type
_entity.pdbx_description
1 polymer ?
#
loop_
_entity_poly.entity_id
_entity_poly.type
_entity_poly.pdbx_seq_one_letter_code
_entity_poly.pdbx_strand_id
1 'polypeptide(L)'
;MRGERAVRLSMDLADRHNRTAARTTGGRIIRSRNWGKGGASFAPVERGGIVGLLKAAVPSHGAVEFLERGEEMAVGQVSLRRPAVAGTFYPAHPLQLKTAVERFLVRTTDPVTVTALIVPHAGYIYSGATAGKTYASADLPRRLFILCPNHTGMGSPLSCWSRGAWVTPLGEAPVDEELAALLMASAPLVHHDELAHRGEHAVEVQLPFLQVYLGSFSFVPVVVGTQDFEQLEALGRGLAAAIRALPSSAAIIVSSDMNHYESASVNRQKDEQALNAILRLDPAALYRVVHQRHITMCGYAPAVSALAAARLLGADRAEVVDYTHSGQITGDDAEVVSYAGVRIYKEPA
;
A
#
# COMPACT_ATOMS: atom_id res chain seq x y z
N MET A 1 34.34 -0.03 -14.74
CA MET A 1 34.71 -0.92 -13.61
C MET A 1 34.44 -0.40 -12.18
N ARG A 2 33.96 0.84 -11.93
CA ARG A 2 33.40 1.24 -10.61
C ARG A 2 31.87 1.41 -10.58
N GLY A 3 31.21 1.43 -11.74
CA GLY A 3 29.75 1.51 -11.86
C GLY A 3 29.01 0.17 -11.72
N GLU A 4 29.63 -0.95 -12.09
CA GLU A 4 28.99 -2.28 -12.08
C GLU A 4 28.79 -2.86 -10.68
N ARG A 5 29.58 -2.42 -9.69
CA ARG A 5 29.45 -2.91 -8.29
C ARG A 5 28.32 -2.24 -7.51
N ALA A 6 27.94 -1.00 -7.86
CA ALA A 6 26.86 -0.30 -7.17
C ALA A 6 25.47 -0.84 -7.55
N VAL A 7 25.30 -1.23 -8.82
CA VAL A 7 24.04 -1.80 -9.35
C VAL A 7 23.72 -3.15 -8.72
N ARG A 8 24.75 -4.00 -8.50
CA ARG A 8 24.58 -5.29 -7.81
C ARG A 8 24.20 -5.12 -6.35
N LEU A 9 24.70 -4.09 -5.66
CA LEU A 9 24.42 -3.87 -4.23
C LEU A 9 23.02 -3.32 -3.97
N SER A 10 22.46 -2.48 -4.85
CA SER A 10 21.07 -2.00 -4.70
C SER A 10 20.02 -3.07 -5.00
N MET A 11 20.33 -4.02 -5.90
CA MET A 11 19.46 -5.16 -6.21
C MET A 11 19.58 -6.27 -5.15
N ASP A 12 20.77 -6.51 -4.60
CA ASP A 12 21.05 -7.59 -3.62
C ASP A 12 20.55 -7.27 -2.18
N LEU A 13 20.29 -5.99 -1.87
CA LEU A 13 19.71 -5.57 -0.59
C LEU A 13 18.21 -5.90 -0.47
N ALA A 14 17.48 -5.96 -1.59
CA ALA A 14 16.08 -6.40 -1.61
C ALA A 14 15.95 -7.94 -1.54
N ASP A 15 16.99 -8.69 -1.95
CA ASP A 15 16.88 -10.12 -2.24
C ASP A 15 17.37 -11.06 -1.10
N ARG A 16 18.04 -10.52 -0.07
CA ARG A 16 18.50 -11.33 1.08
C ARG A 16 17.38 -11.77 2.03
N HIS A 17 16.20 -11.16 2.00
CA HIS A 17 15.08 -11.57 2.85
C HIS A 17 14.20 -12.66 2.23
N ASN A 18 14.23 -12.83 0.91
CA ASN A 18 13.36 -13.80 0.23
C ASN A 18 13.94 -15.22 0.18
N ARG A 19 15.27 -15.38 0.28
CA ARG A 19 15.94 -16.70 0.20
C ARG A 19 15.92 -17.51 1.51
N THR A 20 15.61 -16.88 2.64
CA THR A 20 15.56 -17.56 3.96
C THR A 20 14.21 -18.18 4.30
N ALA A 21 13.13 -17.85 3.59
CA ALA A 21 11.79 -18.41 3.85
C ALA A 21 11.54 -19.77 3.18
N ALA A 22 12.39 -20.20 2.23
CA ALA A 22 12.17 -21.41 1.43
C ALA A 22 12.94 -22.67 1.91
N ARG A 23 13.57 -22.65 3.10
CA ARG A 23 14.39 -23.77 3.58
C ARG A 23 14.20 -24.11 5.07
N THR A 24 12.97 -24.33 5.53
CA THR A 24 12.74 -25.08 6.79
C THR A 24 11.31 -25.61 6.89
N THR A 25 10.96 -26.62 6.10
CA THR A 25 9.87 -27.55 6.46
C THR A 25 10.23 -28.98 6.04
N GLY A 26 10.91 -29.69 6.94
CA GLY A 26 11.19 -31.12 6.82
C GLY A 26 11.31 -31.72 8.21
N GLY A 27 10.22 -32.28 8.74
CA GLY A 27 10.21 -32.98 10.02
C GLY A 27 8.84 -33.55 10.39
N ARG A 28 8.70 -34.88 10.27
CA ARG A 28 7.50 -35.68 10.55
C ARG A 28 7.17 -35.78 12.05
N ILE A 29 5.87 -35.64 12.34
CA ILE A 29 4.98 -36.51 13.16
C ILE A 29 5.53 -37.10 14.47
N ILE A 30 4.91 -36.73 15.61
CA ILE A 30 4.48 -37.67 16.67
C ILE A 30 3.09 -37.26 17.19
N ARG A 31 2.15 -38.21 17.18
CA ARG A 31 0.82 -38.12 17.80
C ARG A 31 0.91 -38.48 19.29
N SER A 32 0.14 -37.80 20.14
CA SER A 32 -0.44 -38.43 21.34
C SER A 32 -1.77 -37.79 21.70
N ARG A 33 -2.83 -38.61 21.69
CA ARG A 33 -4.12 -38.36 22.35
C ARG A 33 -3.95 -38.65 23.84
N ASN A 34 -4.64 -37.90 24.71
CA ASN A 34 -5.48 -38.51 25.74
C ASN A 34 -6.51 -37.52 26.32
N TRP A 35 -7.67 -38.10 26.67
CA TRP A 35 -8.89 -37.49 27.18
C TRP A 35 -8.81 -37.13 28.67
N GLY A 36 -9.66 -36.20 29.12
CA GLY A 36 -10.00 -36.04 30.54
C GLY A 36 -11.11 -35.02 30.77
N LYS A 37 -12.23 -35.48 31.33
CA LYS A 37 -13.50 -34.78 31.57
C LYS A 37 -13.44 -33.82 32.77
N GLY A 38 -14.34 -32.83 32.82
CA GLY A 38 -14.74 -32.16 34.07
C GLY A 38 -15.59 -30.92 33.82
N GLY A 39 -16.91 -31.05 33.92
CA GLY A 39 -17.84 -29.91 33.94
C GLY A 39 -18.18 -29.46 35.36
N ALA A 40 -18.61 -28.21 35.49
CA ALA A 40 -19.51 -27.71 36.53
C ALA A 40 -20.06 -26.34 36.08
N SER A 41 -21.22 -25.97 36.62
CA SER A 41 -22.22 -25.08 36.03
C SER A 41 -22.61 -23.91 36.96
N PHE A 42 -23.12 -22.79 36.42
CA PHE A 42 -24.06 -21.76 36.95
C PHE A 42 -23.82 -21.17 38.38
N ALA A 43 -24.10 -19.92 38.78
CA ALA A 43 -24.85 -18.75 38.32
C ALA A 43 -24.58 -17.57 39.35
N PRO A 44 -25.11 -16.34 39.17
CA PRO A 44 -24.66 -15.09 39.81
C PRO A 44 -25.52 -14.60 41.00
N VAL A 45 -25.08 -13.57 41.74
CA VAL A 45 -25.90 -12.85 42.76
C VAL A 45 -25.66 -11.32 42.72
N GLU A 46 -26.75 -10.59 42.94
CA GLU A 46 -27.02 -9.15 42.82
C GLU A 46 -26.75 -8.27 44.07
N ARG A 47 -26.61 -6.95 43.80
CA ARG A 47 -27.14 -5.68 44.43
C ARG A 47 -27.18 -5.39 45.95
N GLY A 48 -26.95 -4.09 46.24
CA GLY A 48 -27.47 -3.28 47.37
C GLY A 48 -26.33 -2.78 48.28
N GLY A 49 -26.05 -1.49 48.54
CA GLY A 49 -26.88 -0.29 48.68
C GLY A 49 -27.06 0.02 50.18
N ILE A 50 -26.51 1.14 50.71
CA ILE A 50 -26.98 1.87 51.91
C ILE A 50 -26.29 3.25 52.01
N VAL A 51 -27.12 4.24 52.29
CA VAL A 51 -26.84 5.66 52.58
C VAL A 51 -26.63 5.83 54.09
N GLY A 52 -25.68 6.67 54.52
CA GLY A 52 -25.51 7.06 55.92
C GLY A 52 -24.78 8.39 56.08
N LEU A 53 -25.54 9.46 56.30
CA LEU A 53 -25.07 10.77 56.78
C LEU A 53 -24.72 10.68 58.28
N LEU A 54 -23.57 11.19 58.68
CA LEU A 54 -23.37 11.74 60.04
C LEU A 54 -22.30 12.83 60.02
N LYS A 55 -22.69 14.00 60.55
CA LYS A 55 -21.87 15.21 60.68
C LYS A 55 -21.03 15.18 61.97
N ALA A 56 -19.92 15.92 61.87
CA ALA A 56 -19.21 16.72 62.89
C ALA A 56 -17.95 16.11 63.51
N ALA A 57 -16.78 16.68 63.16
CA ALA A 57 -16.02 17.64 63.97
C ALA A 57 -14.67 17.97 63.31
N VAL A 58 -14.26 19.24 63.36
CA VAL A 58 -13.08 19.84 62.74
C VAL A 58 -11.89 19.86 63.72
N PRO A 59 -10.64 19.64 63.25
CA PRO A 59 -9.58 20.64 63.43
C PRO A 59 -8.78 20.82 62.12
N SER A 60 -8.79 22.00 61.49
CA SER A 60 -7.86 23.13 61.66
C SER A 60 -6.53 22.98 60.87
N HIS A 61 -6.34 23.97 59.98
CA HIS A 61 -5.08 24.41 59.34
C HIS A 61 -4.47 23.55 58.22
N GLY A 62 -4.73 23.99 56.99
CA GLY A 62 -3.97 23.67 55.79
C GLY A 62 -4.57 24.40 54.60
N ALA A 63 -4.00 25.55 54.24
CA ALA A 63 -4.36 26.24 53.00
C ALA A 63 -4.02 25.32 51.83
N VAL A 64 -5.03 24.87 51.08
CA VAL A 64 -4.84 24.13 49.84
C VAL A 64 -5.10 25.12 48.72
N GLU A 65 -4.01 25.58 48.10
CA GLU A 65 -4.07 26.28 46.82
C GLU A 65 -4.83 25.41 45.82
N PHE A 66 -5.91 25.96 45.28
CA PHE A 66 -6.50 25.47 44.04
C PHE A 66 -5.52 25.79 42.91
N LEU A 67 -4.56 24.90 42.70
CA LEU A 67 -3.83 24.82 41.44
C LEU A 67 -4.78 24.19 40.42
N GLU A 68 -5.35 25.03 39.56
CA GLU A 68 -5.94 24.62 38.30
C GLU A 68 -4.89 23.80 37.53
N ARG A 69 -4.96 22.48 37.63
CA ARG A 69 -4.28 21.60 36.68
C ARG A 69 -5.07 21.68 35.40
N GLY A 70 -4.68 22.59 34.52
CA GLY A 70 -4.90 22.42 33.11
C GLY A 70 -4.33 21.06 32.73
N GLU A 71 -5.19 20.10 32.46
CA GLU A 71 -4.82 18.94 31.65
C GLU A 71 -4.50 19.51 30.27
N GLU A 72 -3.22 19.85 30.08
CA GLU A 72 -2.64 20.02 28.77
C GLU A 72 -2.77 18.65 28.09
N MET A 73 -3.87 18.47 27.37
CA MET A 73 -4.10 17.36 26.46
C MET A 73 -2.84 17.25 25.61
N ALA A 74 -2.02 16.24 25.88
CA ALA A 74 -0.85 15.95 25.09
C ALA A 74 -1.32 15.87 23.63
N VAL A 75 -0.95 16.88 22.84
CA VAL A 75 -1.19 16.91 21.40
C VAL A 75 -0.56 15.63 20.89
N GLY A 76 -1.41 14.65 20.55
CA GLY A 76 -0.98 13.31 20.16
C GLY A 76 0.12 13.45 19.12
N GLN A 77 1.29 12.88 19.43
CA GLN A 77 2.48 13.01 18.63
C GLN A 77 2.13 12.67 17.17
N VAL A 78 2.21 13.66 16.27
CA VAL A 78 1.84 13.47 14.86
C VAL A 78 2.71 12.36 14.28
N SER A 79 2.08 11.30 13.80
CA SER A 79 2.78 10.15 13.23
C SER A 79 3.38 10.55 11.89
N LEU A 80 4.72 10.68 11.83
CA LEU A 80 5.44 11.12 10.64
C LEU A 80 6.33 10.00 10.12
N ARG A 81 6.05 9.51 8.91
CA ARG A 81 6.94 8.57 8.22
C ARG A 81 8.04 9.33 7.48
N ARG A 82 9.31 9.08 7.81
CA ARG A 82 10.47 9.61 7.08
C ARG A 82 10.70 8.83 5.77
N PRO A 83 11.29 9.44 4.74
CA PRO A 83 11.61 8.74 3.51
C PRO A 83 12.67 7.65 3.77
N ALA A 84 12.43 6.45 3.24
CA ALA A 84 13.31 5.30 3.37
C ALA A 84 14.26 5.16 2.15
N VAL A 85 13.91 5.74 1.00
CA VAL A 85 14.63 5.53 -0.27
C VAL A 85 15.00 6.82 -1.02
N ALA A 86 14.87 7.98 -0.37
CA ALA A 86 15.40 9.23 -0.90
C ALA A 86 16.92 9.15 -1.08
N GLY A 87 17.40 9.46 -2.28
CA GLY A 87 18.81 9.35 -2.67
C GLY A 87 19.21 8.00 -3.29
N THR A 88 18.34 6.99 -3.23
CA THR A 88 18.57 5.67 -3.84
C THR A 88 17.59 5.36 -4.97
N PHE A 89 16.28 5.52 -4.73
CA PHE A 89 15.25 5.28 -5.75
C PHE A 89 14.92 6.56 -6.53
N TYR A 90 15.04 7.72 -5.90
CA TYR A 90 14.81 9.02 -6.51
C TYR A 90 15.75 10.07 -5.87
N PRO A 91 15.98 11.24 -6.52
CA PRO A 91 16.90 12.26 -5.97
C PRO A 91 16.50 12.75 -4.57
N ALA A 92 17.45 12.82 -3.63
CA ALA A 92 17.19 13.38 -2.30
C ALA A 92 17.07 14.91 -2.30
N HIS A 93 17.61 15.60 -3.32
CA HIS A 93 17.56 17.06 -3.41
C HIS A 93 16.22 17.52 -4.01
N PRO A 94 15.46 18.43 -3.37
CA PRO A 94 14.09 18.78 -3.75
C PRO A 94 13.98 19.29 -5.20
N LEU A 95 14.86 20.22 -5.61
CA LEU A 95 14.82 20.75 -6.98
C LEU A 95 15.15 19.70 -8.04
N GLN A 96 16.04 18.76 -7.73
CA GLN A 96 16.40 17.68 -8.68
C GLN A 96 15.26 16.67 -8.79
N LEU A 97 14.63 16.34 -7.66
CA LEU A 97 13.47 15.47 -7.62
C LEU A 97 12.30 16.06 -8.41
N LYS A 98 11.95 17.32 -8.14
CA LYS A 98 10.88 18.03 -8.87
C LYS A 98 11.17 18.06 -10.37
N THR A 99 12.38 18.46 -10.78
CA THR A 99 12.79 18.49 -12.19
C THR A 99 12.71 17.10 -12.84
N ALA A 100 13.13 16.04 -12.13
CA ALA A 100 13.06 14.68 -12.63
C ALA A 100 11.60 14.24 -12.85
N VAL A 101 10.72 14.49 -11.88
CA VAL A 101 9.29 14.16 -11.97
C VAL A 101 8.62 14.93 -13.11
N GLU A 102 8.83 16.25 -13.22
CA GLU A 102 8.28 17.08 -14.30
C GLU A 102 8.67 16.55 -15.69
N ARG A 103 9.90 16.07 -15.86
CA ARG A 103 10.37 15.47 -17.12
C ARG A 103 9.66 14.17 -17.48
N PHE A 104 9.20 13.41 -16.47
CA PHE A 104 8.50 12.15 -16.69
C PHE A 104 7.00 12.32 -16.90
N LEU A 105 6.39 13.41 -16.40
CA LEU A 105 4.97 13.73 -16.55
C LEU A 105 4.63 14.15 -17.99
N VAL A 106 4.85 13.24 -18.93
CA VAL A 106 4.59 13.41 -20.36
C VAL A 106 3.22 12.86 -20.71
N ARG A 107 2.34 13.73 -21.18
CA ARG A 107 1.01 13.35 -21.68
C ARG A 107 1.14 12.70 -23.05
N THR A 108 0.96 11.37 -23.11
CA THR A 108 0.97 10.58 -24.35
C THR A 108 -0.44 10.24 -24.86
N THR A 109 -1.44 10.38 -24.01
CA THR A 109 -2.86 10.18 -24.30
C THR A 109 -3.67 11.19 -23.49
N ASP A 110 -4.93 11.42 -23.87
CA ASP A 110 -5.82 12.30 -23.12
C ASP A 110 -6.19 11.71 -21.75
N PRO A 111 -6.16 12.51 -20.66
CA PRO A 111 -6.59 12.11 -19.34
C PRO A 111 -8.05 11.70 -19.31
N VAL A 112 -8.32 10.63 -18.58
CA VAL A 112 -9.67 10.16 -18.26
C VAL A 112 -9.83 10.10 -16.74
N THR A 113 -11.04 10.30 -16.23
CA THR A 113 -11.31 10.09 -14.81
C THR A 113 -11.18 8.60 -14.49
N VAL A 114 -10.16 8.25 -13.71
CA VAL A 114 -9.83 6.84 -13.42
C VAL A 114 -10.47 6.36 -12.13
N THR A 115 -10.85 5.09 -12.12
CA THR A 115 -11.17 4.34 -10.90
C THR A 115 -9.89 3.80 -10.26
N ALA A 116 -8.97 3.30 -11.09
CA ALA A 116 -7.68 2.80 -10.62
C ALA A 116 -6.55 3.01 -11.62
N LEU A 117 -5.32 3.07 -11.11
CA LEU A 117 -4.08 3.01 -11.88
C LEU A 117 -3.22 1.83 -11.41
N ILE A 118 -2.42 1.26 -12.31
CA ILE A 118 -1.26 0.42 -11.97
C ILE A 118 -0.02 1.16 -12.43
N VAL A 119 0.91 1.41 -11.51
CA VAL A 119 2.08 2.28 -11.69
C VAL A 119 3.33 1.57 -11.14
N PRO A 120 4.45 1.54 -11.88
CA PRO A 120 5.68 0.90 -11.43
C PRO A 120 6.36 1.66 -10.27
N HIS A 121 7.23 0.97 -9.54
CA HIS A 121 7.90 1.48 -8.34
C HIS A 121 9.40 1.19 -8.23
N ALA A 122 10.04 0.70 -9.29
CA ALA A 122 11.50 0.71 -9.36
C ALA A 122 12.08 2.14 -9.24
N GLY A 123 13.41 2.23 -9.10
CA GLY A 123 14.09 3.51 -9.10
C GLY A 123 13.78 4.33 -10.36
N TYR A 124 13.66 5.65 -10.22
CA TYR A 124 13.18 6.56 -11.26
C TYR A 124 13.97 6.52 -12.55
N ILE A 125 15.26 6.17 -12.48
CA ILE A 125 16.10 5.98 -13.66
C ILE A 125 15.58 4.86 -14.58
N TYR A 126 14.87 3.86 -14.04
CA TYR A 126 14.35 2.73 -14.77
C TYR A 126 12.87 2.90 -15.13
N SER A 127 12.02 3.17 -14.15
CA SER A 127 10.56 3.14 -14.31
C SER A 127 9.89 4.51 -14.30
N GLY A 128 10.64 5.59 -14.01
CA GLY A 128 10.10 6.92 -13.80
C GLY A 128 9.33 7.45 -15.00
N ALA A 129 9.81 7.20 -16.22
CA ALA A 129 9.13 7.60 -17.45
C ALA A 129 7.75 6.91 -17.61
N THR A 130 7.67 5.61 -17.33
CA THR A 130 6.42 4.84 -17.37
C THR A 130 5.46 5.31 -16.28
N ALA A 131 5.96 5.54 -15.06
CA ALA A 131 5.14 6.08 -13.98
C ALA A 131 4.57 7.46 -14.32
N GLY A 132 5.40 8.37 -14.82
CA GLY A 132 4.98 9.73 -15.17
C GLY A 132 3.98 9.79 -16.32
N LYS A 133 4.16 8.98 -17.39
CA LYS A 133 3.15 8.83 -18.46
C LYS A 133 1.82 8.32 -17.92
N THR A 134 1.87 7.36 -16.99
CA THR A 134 0.66 6.78 -16.38
C THR A 134 -0.11 7.83 -15.58
N TYR A 135 0.56 8.59 -14.72
CA TYR A 135 -0.07 9.70 -14.00
C TYR A 135 -0.62 10.77 -14.95
N ALA A 136 0.14 11.16 -15.97
CA ALA A 136 -0.29 12.15 -16.95
C ALA A 136 -1.47 11.70 -17.83
N SER A 137 -1.79 10.40 -17.83
CA SER A 137 -2.92 9.80 -18.58
C SER A 137 -4.25 9.78 -17.80
N ALA A 138 -4.29 10.34 -16.59
CA ALA A 138 -5.39 10.18 -15.65
C ALA A 138 -5.79 11.50 -15.00
N ASP A 139 -7.09 11.81 -15.06
CA ASP A 139 -7.69 12.84 -14.22
C ASP A 139 -7.96 12.26 -12.83
N LEU A 140 -7.06 12.54 -11.89
CA LEU A 140 -7.07 11.94 -10.55
C LEU A 140 -7.82 12.81 -9.54
N PRO A 141 -8.64 12.20 -8.66
CA PRO A 141 -9.20 12.90 -7.52
C PRO A 141 -8.13 13.24 -6.48
N ARG A 142 -8.51 14.07 -5.52
CA ARG A 142 -7.62 14.54 -4.44
C ARG A 142 -7.46 13.54 -3.30
N ARG A 143 -8.28 12.50 -3.24
CA ARG A 143 -8.26 11.46 -2.19
C ARG A 143 -7.90 10.12 -2.83
N LEU A 144 -6.87 9.47 -2.32
CA LEU A 144 -6.26 8.31 -2.99
C LEU A 144 -6.07 7.14 -2.02
N PHE A 145 -6.33 5.93 -2.47
CA PHE A 145 -5.71 4.74 -1.88
C PHE A 145 -4.43 4.44 -2.65
N ILE A 146 -3.33 4.12 -1.95
CA ILE A 146 -2.09 3.64 -2.61
C ILE A 146 -1.78 2.26 -2.04
N LEU A 147 -2.05 1.24 -2.84
CA LEU A 147 -1.82 -0.17 -2.50
C LEU A 147 -0.44 -0.59 -2.99
N CYS A 148 0.27 -1.36 -2.18
CA CYS A 148 1.56 -1.93 -2.56
C CYS A 148 1.75 -3.35 -2.00
N PRO A 149 2.70 -4.13 -2.52
CA PRO A 149 3.10 -5.38 -1.88
C PRO A 149 3.83 -5.12 -0.55
N ASN A 150 4.13 -6.20 0.18
CA ASN A 150 5.00 -6.17 1.35
C ASN A 150 6.38 -6.74 1.01
N HIS A 151 7.34 -5.90 0.64
CA HIS A 151 8.72 -6.31 0.38
C HIS A 151 9.52 -6.55 1.67
N THR A 152 9.11 -5.91 2.76
CA THR A 152 9.83 -6.01 4.04
C THR A 152 9.52 -7.30 4.80
N GLY A 153 8.34 -7.90 4.55
CA GLY A 153 7.82 -9.02 5.31
C GLY A 153 7.38 -8.66 6.73
N MET A 154 7.30 -7.37 7.06
CA MET A 154 7.02 -6.87 8.40
C MET A 154 5.55 -6.49 8.56
N GLY A 155 5.06 -6.57 9.81
CA GLY A 155 3.71 -6.15 10.18
C GLY A 155 2.59 -7.10 9.75
N SER A 156 1.38 -6.58 9.72
CA SER A 156 0.15 -7.33 9.51
C SER A 156 -0.04 -7.73 8.03
N PRO A 157 -0.70 -8.87 7.72
CA PRO A 157 -0.92 -9.31 6.33
C PRO A 157 -1.69 -8.30 5.46
N LEU A 158 -2.57 -7.51 6.06
CA LEU A 158 -3.25 -6.38 5.43
C LEU A 158 -3.16 -5.20 6.40
N SER A 159 -2.53 -4.12 5.99
CA SER A 159 -2.34 -2.96 6.86
C SER A 159 -2.54 -1.63 6.16
N CYS A 160 -2.83 -0.61 6.95
CA CYS A 160 -2.71 0.79 6.54
C CYS A 160 -1.96 1.62 7.59
N TRP A 161 -1.38 2.73 7.16
CA TRP A 161 -0.92 3.79 8.08
C TRP A 161 -2.03 4.84 8.13
N SER A 162 -2.85 4.81 9.19
CA SER A 162 -4.17 5.48 9.16
C SER A 162 -4.21 6.94 9.62
N ARG A 163 -3.07 7.54 9.98
CA ARG A 163 -2.99 8.90 10.55
C ARG A 163 -1.66 9.58 10.29
N GLY A 164 -1.64 10.91 10.37
CA GLY A 164 -0.43 11.73 10.26
C GLY A 164 0.00 12.00 8.81
N ALA A 165 1.29 11.93 8.50
CA ALA A 165 1.81 12.26 7.17
C ALA A 165 3.07 11.48 6.79
N TRP A 166 3.33 11.39 5.49
CA TRP A 166 4.57 10.83 4.94
C TRP A 166 5.41 11.96 4.38
N VAL A 167 6.68 12.02 4.80
CA VAL A 167 7.63 13.05 4.38
C VAL A 167 8.38 12.58 3.13
N THR A 168 8.43 13.43 2.12
CA THR A 168 9.34 13.32 0.96
C THR A 168 10.26 14.54 0.92
N PRO A 169 11.28 14.59 0.05
CA PRO A 169 12.04 15.82 -0.17
C PRO A 169 11.20 17.01 -0.65
N LEU A 170 10.01 16.78 -1.23
CA LEU A 170 9.10 17.85 -1.70
C LEU A 170 8.16 18.36 -0.61
N GLY A 171 8.21 17.80 0.60
CA GLY A 171 7.35 18.15 1.72
C GLY A 171 6.49 16.99 2.19
N GLU A 172 5.50 17.30 3.01
CA GLU A 172 4.59 16.32 3.61
C GLU A 172 3.45 15.94 2.64
N ALA A 173 3.11 14.66 2.61
CA ALA A 173 1.90 14.13 2.01
C ALA A 173 0.98 13.66 3.14
N PRO A 174 -0.17 14.32 3.38
CA PRO A 174 -1.05 14.00 4.50
C PRO A 174 -1.78 12.68 4.29
N VAL A 175 -1.87 11.88 5.35
CA VAL A 175 -2.74 10.70 5.37
C VAL A 175 -4.18 11.15 5.47
N ASP A 176 -5.05 10.52 4.68
CA ASP A 176 -6.49 10.74 4.73
C ASP A 176 -7.12 9.93 5.87
N GLU A 177 -7.19 10.50 7.07
CA GLU A 177 -7.63 9.77 8.26
C GLU A 177 -9.11 9.35 8.18
N GLU A 178 -9.96 10.17 7.58
CA GLU A 178 -11.38 9.83 7.34
C GLU A 178 -11.49 8.63 6.39
N LEU A 179 -10.77 8.67 5.26
CA LEU A 179 -10.79 7.58 4.30
C LEU A 179 -10.17 6.29 4.88
N ALA A 180 -9.14 6.41 5.71
CA ALA A 180 -8.55 5.27 6.41
C ALA A 180 -9.52 4.64 7.41
N ALA A 181 -10.27 5.45 8.15
CA ALA A 181 -11.32 4.97 9.06
C ALA A 181 -12.44 4.25 8.29
N LEU A 182 -12.87 4.79 7.14
CA LEU A 182 -13.86 4.14 6.27
C LEU A 182 -13.35 2.80 5.72
N LEU A 183 -12.08 2.71 5.34
CA LEU A 183 -11.46 1.46 4.89
C LEU A 183 -11.47 0.42 6.02
N MET A 184 -10.98 0.78 7.22
CA MET A 184 -10.93 -0.15 8.34
C MET A 184 -12.31 -0.63 8.79
N ALA A 185 -13.33 0.24 8.72
CA ALA A 185 -14.71 -0.15 8.99
C ALA A 185 -15.28 -1.10 7.92
N SER A 186 -14.89 -0.92 6.66
CA SER A 186 -15.40 -1.68 5.51
C SER A 186 -14.60 -2.95 5.20
N ALA A 187 -13.36 -3.03 5.67
CA ALA A 187 -12.44 -4.16 5.50
C ALA A 187 -11.85 -4.55 6.87
N PRO A 188 -12.56 -5.38 7.68
CA PRO A 188 -12.14 -5.69 9.05
C PRO A 188 -10.78 -6.39 9.20
N LEU A 189 -10.23 -6.93 8.11
CA LEU A 189 -8.89 -7.53 8.07
C LEU A 189 -7.77 -6.49 7.95
N VAL A 190 -8.08 -5.23 7.64
CA VAL A 190 -7.10 -4.14 7.53
C VAL A 190 -6.87 -3.53 8.90
N HIS A 191 -5.62 -3.53 9.35
CA HIS A 191 -5.23 -2.96 10.63
C HIS A 191 -4.33 -1.73 10.46
N HIS A 192 -4.42 -0.79 11.41
CA HIS A 192 -3.40 0.25 11.52
C HIS A 192 -2.08 -0.41 11.91
N ASP A 193 -1.02 -0.22 11.12
CA ASP A 193 0.29 -0.81 11.41
C ASP A 193 1.45 -0.03 10.78
N GLU A 194 2.07 0.86 11.53
CA GLU A 194 3.23 1.64 11.04
C GLU A 194 4.46 0.77 10.72
N LEU A 195 4.60 -0.42 11.30
CA LEU A 195 5.76 -1.29 11.12
C LEU A 195 5.81 -1.85 9.70
N ALA A 196 4.67 -2.24 9.14
CA ALA A 196 4.54 -2.71 7.76
C ALA A 196 4.97 -1.65 6.72
N HIS A 197 4.86 -0.38 7.06
CA HIS A 197 5.07 0.74 6.14
C HIS A 197 6.39 1.48 6.34
N ARG A 198 7.03 1.36 7.51
CA ARG A 198 8.20 2.16 7.90
C ARG A 198 9.37 2.02 6.92
N GLY A 199 9.62 0.79 6.44
CA GLY A 199 10.67 0.49 5.47
C GLY A 199 10.16 0.15 4.07
N GLU A 200 8.84 0.11 3.86
CA GLU A 200 8.26 -0.22 2.55
C GLU A 200 8.39 0.98 1.61
N HIS A 201 8.94 0.76 0.43
CA HIS A 201 9.28 1.80 -0.53
C HIS A 201 8.19 2.01 -1.58
N ALA A 202 7.40 0.97 -1.88
CA ALA A 202 6.53 0.97 -3.04
C ALA A 202 5.43 2.05 -2.99
N VAL A 203 4.93 2.44 -1.81
CA VAL A 203 4.05 3.63 -1.71
C VAL A 203 4.85 4.93 -1.78
N GLU A 204 6.00 5.00 -1.11
CA GLU A 204 6.82 6.22 -1.03
C GLU A 204 7.19 6.76 -2.41
N VAL A 205 7.62 5.89 -3.32
CA VAL A 205 8.08 6.31 -4.66
C VAL A 205 6.95 6.87 -5.53
N GLN A 206 5.69 6.69 -5.14
CA GLN A 206 4.55 7.29 -5.84
C GLN A 206 4.31 8.74 -5.41
N LEU A 207 4.69 9.09 -4.17
CA LEU A 207 4.34 10.38 -3.56
C LEU A 207 4.94 11.59 -4.29
N PRO A 208 6.21 11.61 -4.74
CA PRO A 208 6.74 12.76 -5.45
C PRO A 208 6.02 13.04 -6.78
N PHE A 209 5.56 11.99 -7.49
CA PHE A 209 4.75 12.17 -8.69
C PHE A 209 3.43 12.87 -8.36
N LEU A 210 2.73 12.41 -7.33
CA LEU A 210 1.45 12.98 -6.90
C LEU A 210 1.60 14.42 -6.39
N GLN A 211 2.66 14.70 -5.61
CA GLN A 211 2.94 16.05 -5.12
C GLN A 211 3.19 17.06 -6.25
N VAL A 212 3.84 16.64 -7.34
CA VAL A 212 4.06 17.52 -8.51
C VAL A 212 2.82 17.59 -9.39
N TYR A 213 2.16 16.46 -9.65
CA TYR A 213 1.04 16.37 -10.59
C TYR A 213 -0.25 16.99 -10.04
N LEU A 214 -0.60 16.66 -8.79
CA LEU A 214 -1.79 17.18 -8.13
C LEU A 214 -1.46 18.47 -7.37
N GLY A 215 -0.30 18.58 -6.74
CA GLY A 215 -0.06 19.60 -5.71
C GLY A 215 -0.66 19.15 -4.38
N SER A 216 -1.90 19.56 -4.09
CA SER A 216 -2.60 19.16 -2.86
C SER A 216 -3.40 17.86 -3.08
N PHE A 217 -3.21 16.90 -2.18
CA PHE A 217 -3.97 15.62 -2.11
C PHE A 217 -3.80 15.02 -0.71
N SER A 218 -4.63 14.03 -0.39
CA SER A 218 -4.50 13.15 0.77
C SER A 218 -4.57 11.69 0.33
N PHE A 219 -3.98 10.78 1.08
CA PHE A 219 -3.95 9.37 0.69
C PHE A 219 -3.98 8.40 1.86
N VAL A 220 -4.34 7.14 1.59
CA VAL A 220 -4.22 6.03 2.53
C VAL A 220 -3.23 5.01 1.97
N PRO A 221 -2.04 4.84 2.57
CA PRO A 221 -1.12 3.77 2.19
C PRO A 221 -1.69 2.43 2.67
N VAL A 222 -1.70 1.42 1.80
CA VAL A 222 -2.16 0.06 2.12
C VAL A 222 -1.12 -0.95 1.69
N VAL A 223 -0.57 -1.70 2.65
CA VAL A 223 0.37 -2.79 2.37
C VAL A 223 -0.42 -4.10 2.32
N VAL A 224 -0.22 -4.83 1.23
CA VAL A 224 -0.87 -6.12 0.97
C VAL A 224 0.20 -7.22 1.04
N GLY A 225 0.32 -7.85 2.22
CA GLY A 225 1.24 -8.95 2.50
C GLY A 225 0.61 -10.35 2.40
N THR A 226 -0.73 -10.45 2.31
CA THR A 226 -1.42 -11.73 2.09
C THR A 226 -1.40 -12.14 0.61
N GLN A 227 -1.48 -13.45 0.37
CA GLN A 227 -1.60 -14.06 -0.97
C GLN A 227 -2.91 -14.86 -1.10
N ASP A 228 -3.75 -14.82 -0.08
CA ASP A 228 -5.02 -15.53 -0.02
C ASP A 228 -6.08 -14.82 -0.87
N PHE A 229 -6.60 -15.50 -1.89
CA PHE A 229 -7.53 -14.89 -2.85
C PHE A 229 -8.79 -14.33 -2.20
N GLU A 230 -9.36 -15.01 -1.20
CA GLU A 230 -10.59 -14.57 -0.53
C GLU A 230 -10.36 -13.28 0.27
N GLN A 231 -9.20 -13.15 0.92
CA GLN A 231 -8.79 -11.93 1.60
C GLN A 231 -8.55 -10.77 0.62
N LEU A 232 -7.97 -11.03 -0.56
CA LEU A 232 -7.78 -10.02 -1.59
C LEU A 232 -9.12 -9.52 -2.15
N GLU A 233 -10.06 -10.43 -2.40
CA GLU A 233 -11.42 -10.04 -2.81
C GLU A 233 -12.16 -9.28 -1.70
N ALA A 234 -11.96 -9.67 -0.43
CA ALA A 234 -12.53 -8.95 0.72
C ALA A 234 -11.98 -7.53 0.83
N LEU A 235 -10.67 -7.35 0.63
CA LEU A 235 -10.05 -6.03 0.55
C LEU A 235 -10.65 -5.20 -0.59
N GLY A 236 -10.80 -5.79 -1.78
CA GLY A 236 -11.44 -5.13 -2.92
C GLY A 236 -12.87 -4.65 -2.63
N ARG A 237 -13.68 -5.49 -1.97
CA ARG A 237 -15.03 -5.11 -1.52
C ARG A 237 -14.99 -3.95 -0.53
N GLY A 238 -14.08 -4.00 0.44
CA GLY A 238 -13.92 -2.95 1.45
C GLY A 238 -13.46 -1.61 0.87
N LEU A 239 -12.53 -1.62 -0.10
CA LEU A 239 -12.11 -0.43 -0.84
C LEU A 239 -13.29 0.21 -1.59
N ALA A 240 -14.07 -0.57 -2.33
CA ALA A 240 -15.23 -0.06 -3.05
C ALA A 240 -16.30 0.51 -2.10
N ALA A 241 -16.53 -0.14 -0.96
CA ALA A 241 -17.46 0.35 0.06
C ALA A 241 -16.99 1.67 0.69
N ALA A 242 -15.70 1.77 1.04
CA ALA A 242 -15.12 3.00 1.58
C ALA A 242 -15.22 4.17 0.58
N ILE A 243 -14.93 3.93 -0.70
CA ILE A 243 -15.04 4.95 -1.75
C ILE A 243 -16.49 5.41 -1.93
N ARG A 244 -17.46 4.49 -1.91
CA ARG A 244 -18.90 4.84 -2.04
C ARG A 244 -19.45 5.60 -0.84
N ALA A 245 -18.87 5.43 0.34
CA ALA A 245 -19.28 6.12 1.55
C ALA A 245 -18.80 7.59 1.57
N LEU A 246 -17.82 7.95 0.73
CA LEU A 246 -17.35 9.32 0.62
C LEU A 246 -18.33 10.21 -0.16
N PRO A 247 -18.53 11.47 0.26
CA PRO A 247 -19.26 12.44 -0.54
C PRO A 247 -18.47 12.92 -1.77
N SER A 248 -17.14 12.75 -1.74
CA SER A 248 -16.21 13.11 -2.81
C SER A 248 -15.60 11.87 -3.46
N SER A 249 -15.13 12.01 -4.69
CA SER A 249 -14.48 10.92 -5.43
C SER A 249 -13.11 10.56 -4.83
N ALA A 250 -12.77 9.28 -4.89
CA ALA A 250 -11.43 8.76 -4.59
C ALA A 250 -11.02 7.72 -5.65
N ALA A 251 -9.72 7.56 -5.86
CA ALA A 251 -9.16 6.59 -6.81
C ALA A 251 -8.14 5.67 -6.14
N ILE A 252 -7.86 4.54 -6.78
CA ILE A 252 -6.94 3.51 -6.29
C ILE A 252 -5.66 3.53 -7.14
N ILE A 253 -4.50 3.64 -6.51
CA ILE A 253 -3.20 3.48 -7.17
C ILE A 253 -2.61 2.16 -6.69
N VAL A 254 -2.32 1.27 -7.63
CA VAL A 254 -1.60 0.02 -7.38
C VAL A 254 -0.14 0.25 -7.76
N SER A 255 0.73 0.20 -6.77
CA SER A 255 2.16 0.26 -6.96
C SER A 255 2.69 -1.13 -7.29
N SER A 256 3.07 -1.37 -8.55
CA SER A 256 3.55 -2.67 -9.03
C SER A 256 4.51 -2.56 -10.21
N ASP A 257 5.67 -3.19 -10.08
CA ASP A 257 6.45 -3.66 -11.24
C ASP A 257 5.85 -4.99 -11.76
N MET A 258 6.28 -5.42 -12.95
CA MET A 258 5.81 -6.64 -13.62
C MET A 258 6.78 -7.80 -13.36
N ASN A 259 7.04 -8.70 -14.32
CA ASN A 259 7.95 -9.83 -14.09
C ASN A 259 9.41 -9.37 -13.88
N HIS A 260 10.14 -10.13 -13.05
CA HIS A 260 11.51 -9.87 -12.61
C HIS A 260 12.46 -10.99 -13.02
N TYR A 261 13.68 -10.58 -13.36
CA TYR A 261 14.89 -11.41 -13.42
C TYR A 261 14.85 -12.58 -14.41
N GLU A 262 14.16 -12.37 -15.54
CA GLU A 262 14.29 -13.21 -16.73
C GLU A 262 14.62 -12.33 -17.94
N SER A 263 14.91 -12.95 -19.08
CA SER A 263 15.19 -12.20 -20.31
C SER A 263 14.00 -11.33 -20.71
N ALA A 264 14.26 -10.21 -21.38
CA ALA A 264 13.21 -9.30 -21.85
C ALA A 264 12.11 -10.01 -22.66
N SER A 265 12.50 -11.00 -23.48
CA SER A 265 11.56 -11.80 -24.27
C SER A 265 10.65 -12.70 -23.42
N VAL A 266 11.18 -13.30 -22.35
CA VAL A 266 10.40 -14.15 -21.43
C VAL A 266 9.48 -13.30 -20.58
N ASN A 267 10.00 -12.19 -20.04
CA ASN A 267 9.18 -11.22 -19.32
C ASN A 267 8.01 -10.77 -20.18
N ARG A 268 8.26 -10.35 -21.42
CA ARG A 268 7.20 -9.90 -22.34
C ARG A 268 6.07 -10.92 -22.47
N GLN A 269 6.39 -12.20 -22.68
CA GLN A 269 5.38 -13.26 -22.81
C GLN A 269 4.57 -13.49 -21.53
N LYS A 270 5.22 -13.44 -20.36
CA LYS A 270 4.54 -13.58 -19.06
C LYS A 270 3.68 -12.36 -18.76
N ASP A 271 4.25 -11.17 -18.94
CA ASP A 271 3.60 -9.89 -18.65
C ASP A 271 2.38 -9.66 -19.54
N GLU A 272 2.43 -10.02 -20.82
CA GLU A 272 1.27 -9.98 -21.70
C GLU A 272 0.10 -10.82 -21.16
N GLN A 273 0.38 -11.98 -20.56
CA GLN A 273 -0.67 -12.82 -19.97
C GLN A 273 -1.30 -12.19 -18.72
N ALA A 274 -0.49 -11.57 -17.85
CA ALA A 274 -0.97 -10.83 -16.69
C ALA A 274 -1.75 -9.57 -17.08
N LEU A 275 -1.20 -8.76 -18.00
CA LEU A 275 -1.84 -7.57 -18.55
C LEU A 275 -3.15 -7.91 -19.22
N ASN A 276 -3.23 -9.00 -19.99
CA ASN A 276 -4.48 -9.45 -20.59
C ASN A 276 -5.57 -9.75 -19.56
N ALA A 277 -5.24 -10.26 -18.37
CA ALA A 277 -6.21 -10.43 -17.30
C ALA A 277 -6.66 -9.10 -16.68
N ILE A 278 -5.72 -8.16 -16.49
CA ILE A 278 -6.00 -6.79 -16.02
C ILE A 278 -6.91 -6.04 -17.01
N LEU A 279 -6.61 -6.11 -18.30
CA LEU A 279 -7.37 -5.44 -19.36
C LEU A 279 -8.80 -5.95 -19.49
N ARG A 280 -9.03 -7.23 -19.14
CA ARG A 280 -10.39 -7.82 -19.05
C ARG A 280 -11.08 -7.55 -17.72
N LEU A 281 -10.45 -6.78 -16.83
CA LEU A 281 -10.92 -6.52 -15.47
C LEU A 281 -11.24 -7.81 -14.72
N ASP A 282 -10.39 -8.84 -14.84
CA ASP A 282 -10.64 -10.17 -14.26
C ASP A 282 -9.64 -10.49 -13.12
N PRO A 283 -10.01 -10.21 -11.85
CA PRO A 283 -9.13 -10.46 -10.71
C PRO A 283 -8.79 -11.95 -10.54
N ALA A 284 -9.74 -12.85 -10.83
CA ALA A 284 -9.53 -14.29 -10.71
C ALA A 284 -8.58 -14.82 -11.79
N ALA A 285 -8.69 -14.32 -13.03
CA ALA A 285 -7.74 -14.67 -14.09
C ALA A 285 -6.34 -14.15 -13.80
N LEU A 286 -6.20 -12.93 -13.27
CA LEU A 286 -4.89 -12.40 -12.88
C LEU A 286 -4.25 -13.28 -11.80
N TYR A 287 -5.02 -13.59 -10.75
CA TYR A 287 -4.56 -14.47 -9.69
C TYR A 287 -4.10 -15.83 -10.23
N ARG A 288 -4.93 -16.50 -11.04
CA ARG A 288 -4.59 -17.82 -11.62
C ARG A 288 -3.35 -17.77 -12.50
N VAL A 289 -3.26 -16.79 -13.41
CA VAL A 289 -2.17 -16.77 -14.40
C VAL A 289 -0.82 -16.49 -13.76
N VAL A 290 -0.77 -15.63 -12.74
CA VAL A 290 0.43 -15.35 -11.96
C VAL A 290 0.97 -16.63 -11.31
N HIS A 291 0.09 -17.40 -10.66
CA HIS A 291 0.47 -18.65 -10.01
C HIS A 291 0.85 -19.75 -11.01
N GLN A 292 0.04 -19.94 -12.06
CA GLN A 292 0.28 -21.00 -13.05
C GLN A 292 1.55 -20.76 -13.86
N ARG A 293 1.85 -19.51 -14.21
CA ARG A 293 3.00 -19.13 -15.05
C ARG A 293 4.22 -18.67 -14.24
N HIS A 294 4.13 -18.67 -12.92
CA HIS A 294 5.20 -18.26 -12.02
C HIS A 294 5.69 -16.86 -12.41
N ILE A 295 4.75 -15.93 -12.52
CA ILE A 295 5.01 -14.53 -12.86
C ILE A 295 5.40 -13.83 -11.57
N THR A 296 6.56 -13.19 -11.54
CA THR A 296 7.09 -12.51 -10.34
C THR A 296 6.62 -11.06 -10.23
N MET A 297 5.42 -10.74 -10.74
CA MET A 297 4.78 -9.43 -10.61
C MET A 297 4.60 -9.09 -9.12
N CYS A 298 5.38 -8.13 -8.62
CA CYS A 298 5.45 -7.87 -7.17
C CYS A 298 4.09 -7.42 -6.60
N GLY A 299 3.36 -6.57 -7.32
CA GLY A 299 2.06 -6.04 -6.90
C GLY A 299 0.84 -6.78 -7.49
N TYR A 300 0.94 -8.07 -7.80
CA TYR A 300 -0.23 -8.80 -8.30
C TYR A 300 -1.36 -8.88 -7.25
N ALA A 301 -1.03 -9.09 -5.98
CA ALA A 301 -2.01 -9.18 -4.89
C ALA A 301 -2.78 -7.85 -4.67
N PRO A 302 -2.12 -6.68 -4.58
CA PRO A 302 -2.84 -5.40 -4.57
C PRO A 302 -3.59 -5.13 -5.88
N ALA A 303 -3.08 -5.57 -7.04
CA ALA A 303 -3.79 -5.46 -8.32
C ALA A 303 -5.10 -6.27 -8.34
N VAL A 304 -5.11 -7.50 -7.82
CA VAL A 304 -6.33 -8.32 -7.68
C VAL A 304 -7.39 -7.58 -6.85
N SER A 305 -6.97 -7.00 -5.71
CA SER A 305 -7.87 -6.24 -4.83
C SER A 305 -8.42 -4.99 -5.51
N ALA A 306 -7.57 -4.25 -6.23
CA ALA A 306 -7.97 -3.06 -6.98
C ALA A 306 -8.91 -3.39 -8.15
N LEU A 307 -8.69 -4.50 -8.87
CA LEU A 307 -9.59 -4.96 -9.93
C LEU A 307 -10.96 -5.34 -9.38
N ALA A 308 -11.00 -6.05 -8.25
CA ALA A 308 -12.26 -6.37 -7.58
C ALA A 308 -13.01 -5.09 -7.17
N ALA A 309 -12.31 -4.10 -6.61
CA ALA A 309 -12.88 -2.80 -6.27
C ALA A 309 -13.38 -2.04 -7.51
N ALA A 310 -12.56 -1.97 -8.56
CA ALA A 310 -12.86 -1.21 -9.77
C ALA A 310 -14.12 -1.72 -10.49
N ARG A 311 -14.30 -3.05 -10.57
CA ARG A 311 -15.53 -3.65 -11.10
C ARG A 311 -16.76 -3.24 -10.31
N LEU A 312 -16.67 -3.24 -8.97
CA LEU A 312 -17.77 -2.82 -8.12
C LEU A 312 -18.08 -1.34 -8.31
N LEU A 313 -17.06 -0.51 -8.49
CA LEU A 313 -17.20 0.92 -8.78
C LEU A 313 -17.67 1.22 -10.22
N GLY A 314 -17.85 0.20 -11.05
CA GLY A 314 -18.44 0.30 -12.37
C GLY A 314 -17.44 0.58 -13.50
N ALA A 315 -16.14 0.36 -13.27
CA ALA A 315 -15.15 0.39 -14.34
C ALA A 315 -15.45 -0.71 -15.37
N ASP A 316 -15.34 -0.37 -16.65
CA ASP A 316 -15.62 -1.25 -17.80
C ASP A 316 -14.56 -1.15 -18.90
N ARG A 317 -13.52 -0.35 -18.67
CA ARG A 317 -12.36 -0.17 -19.55
C ARG A 317 -11.06 -0.24 -18.75
N ALA A 318 -10.04 -0.80 -19.40
CA ALA A 318 -8.68 -0.79 -18.93
C ALA A 318 -7.74 -0.73 -20.13
N GLU A 319 -6.65 0.04 -20.02
CA GLU A 319 -5.72 0.27 -21.12
C GLU A 319 -4.28 0.34 -20.61
N VAL A 320 -3.35 -0.25 -21.38
CA VAL A 320 -1.91 -0.07 -21.15
C VAL A 320 -1.49 1.28 -21.71
N VAL A 321 -0.99 2.16 -20.84
CA VAL A 321 -0.48 3.48 -21.19
C VAL A 321 0.95 3.39 -21.73
N ASP A 322 1.77 2.53 -21.11
CA ASP A 322 3.17 2.33 -21.48
C ASP A 322 3.66 0.97 -20.98
N TYR A 323 4.62 0.37 -21.68
CA TYR A 323 5.27 -0.88 -21.28
C TYR A 323 6.75 -0.85 -21.66
N THR A 324 7.64 -1.10 -20.69
CA THR A 324 9.10 -1.06 -20.87
C THR A 324 9.77 -2.11 -19.99
N HIS A 325 11.11 -2.18 -20.01
CA HIS A 325 11.89 -2.97 -19.06
C HIS A 325 13.25 -2.31 -18.79
N SER A 326 13.90 -2.69 -17.68
CA SER A 326 15.19 -2.15 -17.26
C SER A 326 16.29 -2.26 -18.32
N GLY A 327 16.25 -3.31 -19.16
CA GLY A 327 17.20 -3.53 -20.26
C GLY A 327 17.28 -2.39 -21.27
N GLN A 328 16.20 -1.63 -21.47
CA GLN A 328 16.19 -0.46 -22.36
C GLN A 328 17.05 0.70 -21.83
N ILE A 329 17.33 0.71 -20.52
CA ILE A 329 18.18 1.71 -19.87
C ILE A 329 19.60 1.20 -19.71
N THR A 330 19.78 -0.08 -19.36
CA THR A 330 21.10 -0.68 -19.11
C THR A 330 21.80 -1.15 -20.38
N GLY A 331 21.05 -1.41 -21.46
CA GLY A 331 21.53 -2.09 -22.66
C GLY A 331 21.69 -3.59 -22.51
N ASP A 332 21.13 -4.20 -21.45
CA ASP A 332 21.21 -5.63 -21.16
C ASP A 332 19.81 -6.25 -21.02
N ASP A 333 19.46 -7.13 -21.95
CA ASP A 333 18.16 -7.81 -22.03
C ASP A 333 18.18 -9.25 -21.47
N ALA A 334 19.31 -9.70 -20.91
CA ALA A 334 19.44 -11.06 -20.39
C ALA A 334 18.65 -11.29 -19.09
N GLU A 335 18.59 -10.28 -18.23
CA GLU A 335 17.92 -10.33 -16.93
C GLU A 335 17.33 -8.95 -16.61
N VAL A 336 16.01 -8.79 -16.77
CA VAL A 336 15.34 -7.50 -16.66
C VAL A 336 14.17 -7.51 -15.69
N VAL A 337 13.79 -6.32 -15.22
CA VAL A 337 12.51 -6.06 -14.58
C VAL A 337 11.64 -5.29 -15.56
N SER A 338 10.41 -5.75 -15.77
CA SER A 338 9.43 -5.09 -16.64
C SER A 338 8.58 -4.07 -15.89
N TYR A 339 8.14 -3.05 -16.61
CA TYR A 339 7.29 -1.99 -16.07
C TYR A 339 6.09 -1.77 -16.98
N ALA A 340 4.90 -1.64 -16.39
CA ALA A 340 3.69 -1.32 -17.13
C ALA A 340 2.92 -0.21 -16.41
N GLY A 341 2.43 0.74 -17.20
CA GLY A 341 1.44 1.72 -16.79
C GLY A 341 0.06 1.29 -17.26
N VAL A 342 -0.92 1.19 -16.37
CA VAL A 342 -2.30 0.84 -16.74
C VAL A 342 -3.27 1.83 -16.13
N ARG A 343 -4.26 2.26 -16.92
CA ARG A 343 -5.41 3.03 -16.44
C ARG A 343 -6.68 2.20 -16.51
N ILE A 344 -7.49 2.27 -15.47
CA ILE A 344 -8.76 1.56 -15.33
C ILE A 344 -9.86 2.59 -15.04
N TYR A 345 -10.89 2.62 -15.86
CA TYR A 345 -11.91 3.67 -15.82
C TYR A 345 -13.26 3.15 -16.33
N LYS A 346 -14.26 4.03 -16.21
CA LYS A 346 -15.59 3.83 -16.79
C LYS A 346 -15.72 4.73 -18.01
N GLU A 347 -16.08 4.18 -19.16
CA GLU A 347 -16.36 5.00 -20.34
C GLU A 347 -17.54 5.95 -20.05
N PRO A 348 -17.46 7.25 -20.41
CA PRO A 348 -18.61 8.14 -20.36
C PRO A 348 -19.77 7.55 -21.18
N ALA A 349 -20.97 7.55 -20.60
CA ALA A 349 -22.17 6.99 -21.22
C ALA A 349 -22.65 7.78 -22.44
#